data_AF-A0AAU0U1V4-F1
#
_entry.id   AF-A0AAU0U1V4-F1
#
_cell.length_a   1.000
_cell.length_b   1.000
_cell.length_c   1.000
_cell.angle_alpha   90.00
_cell.angle_beta   90.00
_cell.angle_gamma   90.00
#
_symmetry.space_group_name_H-M   'P 1'
#
loop_
_entity.id
_entity.type
_entity.pdbx_description
1 polymer ?
#
loop_
_entity_poly.entity_id
_entity_poly.type
_entity_poly.pdbx_seq_one_letter_code
_entity_poly.pdbx_strand_id
1 'polypeptide(L)'
;MTNFAGKRRRAGLAVLLGVAAVVLTSCNYGHRPFQQTPLQHMHDLSNVDVEMDDFGNFWDRTKAESILNAIDDSAANSNVVVLLFVHGWHHNAADDDTNRNDFHITVKAMDDKLKEKIYQDARTTLKIGGDVKVVGVYLSWRGESLPGFLDYSTFWGRKAAAERVGDGAAREFIFRLNEIYKKRNQSDQQHFMGLVSIGHSFGGQVLYKSVEAYLEDNFLLHEGQPAQMPVAGVGDVAVLINPAFEAAQFDRLRALQSRYTYSPAQTPVLLVFSGEGDWARQWFFPVGRRISAWFRPAFSSDEKKAEWITALGEYEPQRTHSLKLQPNTASYEFSKDYCRQALGFDLTNPGVPFADATLAALPGRSKQFSPFVVAYSENELIEAHNGIFKGDFRRFLIDYVALLEGKRLCLKAQSFSPSIVGGYGPTY
;
A
#
# COMPACT_ATOMS: atom_id res chain seq x y z
N MET A 1 52.15 14.20 31.83
CA MET A 1 51.40 13.48 30.77
C MET A 1 49.88 13.40 31.00
N THR A 2 49.30 14.12 31.97
CA THR A 2 47.88 13.99 32.38
C THR A 2 46.90 14.95 31.70
N ASN A 3 47.36 15.89 30.86
CA ASN A 3 46.51 16.94 30.27
C ASN A 3 45.91 16.60 28.88
N PHE A 4 46.36 15.52 28.23
CA PHE A 4 45.87 15.13 26.89
C PHE A 4 44.55 14.33 26.94
N ALA A 5 44.32 13.56 28.01
CA ALA A 5 43.12 12.73 28.15
C ALA A 5 41.85 13.57 28.40
N GLY A 6 41.95 14.67 29.16
CA GLY A 6 40.84 15.59 29.42
C GLY A 6 40.39 16.38 28.18
N LYS A 7 41.35 16.79 27.32
CA LYS A 7 41.04 17.49 26.06
C LYS A 7 40.36 16.57 25.03
N ARG A 8 40.78 15.30 24.92
CA ARG A 8 40.11 14.32 24.03
C ARG A 8 38.70 13.98 24.48
N ARG A 9 38.45 13.84 25.79
CA ARG A 9 37.08 13.63 26.33
C ARG A 9 36.18 14.84 26.12
N ARG A 10 36.68 16.07 26.30
CA ARG A 10 35.91 17.30 26.05
C ARG A 10 35.65 17.52 24.56
N ALA A 11 36.61 17.20 23.69
CA ALA A 11 36.42 17.22 22.24
C ALA A 11 35.39 16.17 21.79
N GLY A 12 35.45 14.95 22.32
CA GLY A 12 34.46 13.90 22.04
C GLY A 12 33.05 14.27 22.52
N LEU A 13 32.93 14.88 23.70
CA LEU A 13 31.65 15.37 24.23
C LEU A 13 31.11 16.56 23.43
N ALA A 14 31.97 17.48 22.99
CA ALA A 14 31.58 18.61 22.15
C ALA A 14 31.15 18.18 20.75
N VAL A 15 31.80 17.15 20.18
CA VAL A 15 31.37 16.53 18.91
C VAL A 15 30.03 15.82 19.08
N LEU A 16 29.82 15.07 20.17
CA LEU A 16 28.54 14.44 20.48
C LEU A 16 27.41 15.46 20.68
N LEU A 17 27.67 16.55 21.42
CA LEU A 17 26.72 17.64 21.62
C LEU A 17 26.47 18.42 20.33
N GLY A 18 27.49 18.59 19.47
CA GLY A 18 27.37 19.20 18.16
C GLY A 18 26.54 18.35 17.20
N VAL A 19 26.75 17.03 17.18
CA VAL A 19 25.93 16.09 16.42
C VAL A 19 24.50 16.06 16.96
N ALA A 20 24.32 16.03 18.29
CA ALA A 20 22.99 16.10 18.89
C ALA A 20 22.29 17.42 18.58
N ALA A 21 22.99 18.55 18.63
CA ALA A 21 22.45 19.85 18.26
C ALA A 21 22.10 19.92 16.78
N VAL A 22 22.94 19.39 15.88
CA VAL A 22 22.64 19.29 14.45
C VAL A 22 21.42 18.39 14.22
N VAL A 23 21.34 17.22 14.84
CA VAL A 23 20.18 16.31 14.77
C VAL A 23 18.89 16.94 15.32
N LEU A 24 19.00 17.79 16.36
CA LEU A 24 17.85 18.49 16.96
C LEU A 24 17.44 19.76 16.20
N THR A 25 18.35 20.38 15.44
CA THR A 25 18.12 21.65 14.70
C THR A 25 18.00 21.46 13.19
N SER A 26 18.34 20.29 12.65
CA SER A 26 18.27 19.95 11.22
C SER A 26 16.84 19.77 10.70
N CYS A 27 15.82 20.06 11.50
CA CYS A 27 14.43 20.04 11.07
C CYS A 27 14.13 21.01 9.90
N ASN A 28 15.08 21.83 9.44
CA ASN A 28 14.85 22.77 8.32
C ASN A 28 15.95 22.77 7.24
N TYR A 29 16.97 21.92 7.34
CA TYR A 29 18.10 21.92 6.40
C TYR A 29 17.80 21.02 5.20
N GLY A 30 17.69 21.58 3.99
CA GLY A 30 17.33 20.82 2.78
C GLY A 30 15.84 20.81 2.46
N HIS A 31 15.02 21.66 3.09
CA HIS A 31 13.64 21.88 2.66
C HIS A 31 13.62 22.38 1.20
N ARG A 32 13.32 21.47 0.26
CA ARG A 32 12.86 21.88 -1.06
C ARG A 32 11.41 22.36 -0.88
N PRO A 33 11.12 23.64 -1.15
CA PRO A 33 9.77 24.15 -0.98
C PRO A 33 8.84 23.37 -1.89
N PHE A 34 7.73 22.95 -1.31
CA PHE A 34 6.58 22.37 -1.99
C PHE A 34 6.18 23.25 -3.18
N GLN A 35 6.15 22.68 -4.38
CA GLN A 35 5.83 23.45 -5.57
C GLN A 35 4.34 23.80 -5.58
N GLN A 36 4.04 25.11 -5.56
CA GLN A 36 2.70 25.61 -5.78
C GLN A 36 2.38 25.53 -7.28
N THR A 37 1.98 24.36 -7.79
CA THR A 37 1.36 24.30 -9.11
C THR A 37 0.02 25.03 -9.03
N PRO A 38 -0.23 26.09 -9.83
CA PRO A 38 -1.51 26.77 -9.81
C PRO A 38 -2.65 25.82 -10.17
N LEU A 39 -3.77 25.89 -9.43
CA LEU A 39 -4.99 25.08 -9.59
C LEU A 39 -5.60 25.10 -11.02
N GLN A 40 -5.17 26.02 -11.88
CA GLN A 40 -5.80 26.34 -13.17
C GLN A 40 -5.60 25.31 -14.29
N HIS A 41 -4.93 24.17 -14.07
CA HIS A 41 -4.68 23.16 -15.11
C HIS A 41 -5.05 21.71 -14.72
N MET A 42 -5.97 21.49 -13.76
CA MET A 42 -6.42 20.12 -13.41
C MET A 42 -7.39 19.50 -14.44
N HIS A 43 -7.12 19.66 -15.74
CA HIS A 43 -7.82 18.92 -16.79
C HIS A 43 -7.25 17.51 -16.96
N ASP A 44 -5.98 17.31 -16.62
CA ASP A 44 -5.31 16.02 -16.64
C ASP A 44 -5.13 15.51 -15.21
N LEU A 45 -5.90 14.47 -14.86
CA LEU A 45 -5.81 13.79 -13.56
C LEU A 45 -4.86 12.59 -13.60
N SER A 46 -4.15 12.37 -14.72
CA SER A 46 -3.22 11.24 -14.82
C SER A 46 -2.16 11.30 -13.72
N ASN A 47 -1.71 12.49 -13.34
CA ASN A 47 -0.72 12.65 -12.28
C ASN A 47 -1.01 13.92 -11.46
N VAL A 48 -1.49 13.74 -10.23
CA VAL A 48 -1.76 14.83 -9.29
C VAL A 48 -1.04 14.57 -7.96
N ASP A 49 -0.52 15.63 -7.36
CA ASP A 49 0.20 15.55 -6.09
C ASP A 49 -0.65 16.10 -4.94
N VAL A 50 -0.69 15.36 -3.83
CA VAL A 50 -1.32 15.78 -2.57
C VAL A 50 -0.24 15.80 -1.50
N GLU A 51 -0.09 16.91 -0.80
CA GLU A 51 1.07 17.16 0.05
C GLU A 51 0.68 17.31 1.52
N MET A 52 1.48 16.69 2.39
CA MET A 52 1.33 16.72 3.84
C MET A 52 2.58 17.27 4.52
N ASP A 53 2.38 18.02 5.61
CA ASP A 53 3.46 18.47 6.48
C ASP A 53 3.88 17.39 7.50
N ASP A 54 4.99 17.63 8.21
CA ASP A 54 5.54 16.72 9.24
C ASP A 54 4.67 16.53 10.48
N PHE A 55 3.63 17.36 10.63
CA PHE A 55 2.69 17.35 11.73
C PHE A 55 1.39 16.64 11.37
N GLY A 56 1.26 16.17 10.12
CA GLY A 56 0.09 15.47 9.63
C GLY A 56 -1.05 16.40 9.20
N ASN A 57 -0.76 17.63 8.77
CA ASN A 57 -1.74 18.51 8.13
C ASN A 57 -1.54 18.51 6.60
N PHE A 58 -2.57 18.89 5.87
CA PHE A 58 -2.40 19.24 4.46
C PHE A 58 -1.49 20.45 4.33
N TRP A 59 -0.55 20.38 3.38
CA TRP A 59 0.22 21.54 2.97
C TRP A 59 -0.68 22.59 2.29
N ASP A 60 -1.53 22.13 1.37
CA ASP A 60 -2.60 22.93 0.74
C ASP A 60 -3.92 22.14 0.78
N ARG A 61 -4.77 22.51 1.73
CA ARG A 61 -6.10 21.90 1.89
C ARG A 61 -7.00 22.14 0.67
N THR A 62 -6.93 23.32 0.06
CA THR A 62 -7.76 23.69 -1.10
C THR A 62 -7.39 22.85 -2.32
N LYS A 63 -6.09 22.59 -2.52
CA LYS A 63 -5.60 21.67 -3.57
C LYS A 63 -6.10 20.25 -3.35
N ALA A 64 -5.96 19.72 -2.13
CA ALA A 64 -6.46 18.39 -1.79
C ALA A 64 -7.97 18.25 -2.04
N GLU A 65 -8.77 19.27 -1.65
CA GLU A 65 -10.22 19.29 -1.88
C GLU A 65 -10.58 19.36 -3.36
N SER A 66 -9.84 20.16 -4.13
CA SER A 66 -10.08 20.30 -5.57
C SER A 66 -9.76 19.00 -6.32
N ILE A 67 -8.73 18.27 -5.92
CA ILE A 67 -8.40 16.94 -6.45
C ILE A 67 -9.52 15.95 -6.14
N LEU A 68 -10.02 15.90 -4.89
CA LEU A 68 -11.14 15.02 -4.52
C LEU A 68 -12.40 15.33 -5.33
N ASN A 69 -12.73 16.60 -5.52
CA ASN A 69 -13.88 17.02 -6.32
C ASN A 69 -13.70 16.63 -7.79
N ALA A 70 -12.53 16.86 -8.38
CA ALA A 70 -12.25 16.48 -9.77
C ALA A 70 -12.32 14.96 -9.99
N ILE A 71 -11.89 14.16 -9.02
CA ILE A 71 -12.04 12.70 -9.03
C ILE A 71 -13.51 12.30 -8.95
N ASP A 72 -14.29 12.90 -8.03
CA ASP A 72 -15.72 12.62 -7.89
C ASP A 72 -16.49 12.96 -9.17
N ASP A 73 -16.16 14.10 -9.81
CA ASP A 73 -16.76 14.54 -11.07
C ASP A 73 -16.36 13.62 -12.25
N SER A 74 -15.10 13.20 -12.31
CA SER A 74 -14.63 12.26 -13.34
C SER A 74 -15.32 10.89 -13.20
N ALA A 75 -15.42 10.38 -11.98
CA ALA A 75 -16.07 9.09 -11.67
C ALA A 75 -17.59 9.14 -11.83
N ALA A 76 -18.20 10.33 -11.84
CA ALA A 76 -19.62 10.50 -12.13
C ALA A 76 -19.98 10.32 -13.61
N ASN A 77 -19.00 10.52 -14.50
CA ASN A 77 -19.23 10.63 -15.95
C ASN A 77 -18.44 9.61 -16.77
N SER A 78 -17.62 8.78 -16.12
CA SER A 78 -16.77 7.79 -16.77
C SER A 78 -16.29 6.73 -15.79
N ASN A 79 -15.82 5.60 -16.32
CA ASN A 79 -15.11 4.62 -15.50
C ASN A 79 -13.76 5.21 -15.08
N VAL A 80 -13.44 5.11 -13.78
CA VAL A 80 -12.20 5.68 -13.23
C VAL A 80 -11.48 4.62 -12.41
N VAL A 81 -10.16 4.54 -12.55
CA VAL A 81 -9.29 3.80 -11.63
C VAL A 81 -8.35 4.78 -10.97
N VAL A 82 -8.48 4.97 -9.66
CA VAL A 82 -7.56 5.78 -8.87
C VAL A 82 -6.43 4.90 -8.35
N LEU A 83 -5.22 5.20 -8.77
CA LEU A 83 -4.00 4.65 -8.20
C LEU A 83 -3.40 5.71 -7.28
N LEU A 84 -3.38 5.45 -5.97
CA LEU A 84 -2.75 6.32 -4.97
C LEU A 84 -1.41 5.70 -4.56
N PHE A 85 -0.34 6.49 -4.54
CA PHE A 85 0.97 6.04 -4.07
C PHE A 85 1.52 6.94 -2.98
N VAL A 86 1.96 6.33 -1.88
CA VAL A 86 2.65 6.99 -0.77
C VAL A 86 4.12 6.59 -0.76
N HIS A 87 5.00 7.57 -0.96
CA HIS A 87 6.43 7.34 -1.02
C HIS A 87 7.08 7.11 0.36
N GLY A 88 8.28 6.54 0.35
CA GLY A 88 9.07 6.22 1.53
C GLY A 88 10.03 7.31 2.00
N TRP A 89 10.97 6.91 2.86
CA TRP A 89 12.13 7.72 3.27
C TRP A 89 12.99 8.09 2.06
N HIS A 90 13.77 9.18 2.14
CA HIS A 90 14.57 9.74 1.04
C HIS A 90 13.80 10.26 -0.18
N HIS A 91 12.47 10.39 -0.09
CA HIS A 91 11.62 10.93 -1.15
C HIS A 91 10.83 12.15 -0.69
N ASN A 92 10.39 12.96 -1.64
CA ASN A 92 9.64 14.19 -1.41
C ASN A 92 8.81 14.59 -2.66
N ALA A 93 8.29 15.82 -2.68
CA ALA A 93 7.43 16.37 -3.73
C ALA A 93 8.18 16.94 -4.95
N ALA A 94 9.51 16.82 -5.03
CA ALA A 94 10.28 17.44 -6.11
C ALA A 94 9.99 16.78 -7.48
N ASP A 95 10.02 17.57 -8.55
CA ASP A 95 9.78 17.08 -9.91
C ASP A 95 10.79 16.03 -10.38
N ASP A 96 12.03 16.12 -9.89
CA ASP A 96 13.12 15.21 -10.18
C ASP A 96 13.13 13.99 -9.24
N ASP A 97 12.15 13.83 -8.36
CA ASP A 97 12.06 12.67 -7.48
C ASP A 97 11.85 11.38 -8.28
N THR A 98 12.68 10.38 -7.97
CA THR A 98 12.70 9.12 -8.71
C THR A 98 11.47 8.25 -8.45
N ASN A 99 10.92 8.25 -7.23
CA ASN A 99 9.69 7.51 -6.90
C ASN A 99 8.48 8.12 -7.58
N ARG A 100 8.40 9.46 -7.62
CA ARG A 100 7.37 10.16 -8.38
C ARG A 100 7.40 9.82 -9.86
N ASN A 101 8.59 9.84 -10.47
CA ASN A 101 8.75 9.48 -11.88
C ASN A 101 8.42 8.00 -12.16
N ASP A 102 8.89 7.07 -11.33
CA ASP A 102 8.56 5.64 -11.45
C ASP A 102 7.06 5.36 -11.24
N PHE A 103 6.41 6.15 -10.38
CA PHE A 103 4.96 6.10 -10.19
C PHE A 103 4.20 6.56 -11.45
N HIS A 104 4.59 7.67 -12.07
CA HIS A 104 3.96 8.12 -13.32
C HIS A 104 4.09 7.08 -14.45
N ILE A 105 5.23 6.40 -14.54
CA ILE A 105 5.44 5.28 -15.47
C ILE A 105 4.46 4.14 -15.17
N THR A 106 4.22 3.85 -13.90
CA THR A 106 3.29 2.81 -13.46
C THR A 106 1.84 3.16 -13.76
N VAL A 107 1.43 4.42 -13.56
CA VAL A 107 0.11 4.93 -13.96
C VAL A 107 -0.10 4.73 -15.45
N LYS A 108 0.88 5.12 -16.27
CA LYS A 108 0.81 4.92 -17.72
C LYS A 108 0.73 3.42 -18.10
N ALA A 109 1.54 2.58 -17.46
CA ALA A 109 1.52 1.15 -17.72
C ALA A 109 0.16 0.51 -17.37
N MET A 110 -0.49 0.97 -16.28
CA MET A 110 -1.85 0.55 -15.92
C MET A 110 -2.88 1.01 -16.97
N ASP A 111 -2.80 2.27 -17.43
CA ASP A 111 -3.68 2.80 -18.49
C ASP A 111 -3.55 2.01 -19.80
N ASP A 112 -2.31 1.72 -20.22
CA ASP A 112 -2.05 0.88 -21.40
C ASP A 112 -2.59 -0.55 -21.20
N LYS A 113 -2.45 -1.11 -19.98
CA LYS A 113 -2.94 -2.45 -19.65
C LYS A 113 -4.46 -2.56 -19.70
N LEU A 114 -5.18 -1.60 -19.13
CA LEU A 114 -6.65 -1.58 -19.11
C LEU A 114 -7.28 -1.42 -20.49
N LYS A 115 -6.48 -1.07 -21.51
CA LYS A 115 -6.87 -1.02 -22.93
C LYS A 115 -6.64 -2.34 -23.68
N GLU A 116 -5.99 -3.33 -23.09
CA GLU A 116 -5.85 -4.63 -23.72
C GLU A 116 -7.21 -5.32 -23.91
N LYS A 117 -7.30 -6.12 -24.98
CA LYS A 117 -8.55 -6.75 -25.42
C LYS A 117 -9.22 -7.60 -24.34
N ILE A 118 -8.46 -8.30 -23.51
CA ILE A 118 -9.02 -9.14 -22.44
C ILE A 118 -9.84 -8.32 -21.44
N TYR A 119 -9.39 -7.12 -21.07
CA TYR A 119 -10.12 -6.24 -20.16
C TYR A 119 -11.30 -5.56 -20.87
N GLN A 120 -11.17 -5.23 -22.15
CA GLN A 120 -12.28 -4.72 -22.96
C GLN A 120 -13.40 -5.77 -23.13
N ASP A 121 -13.04 -7.02 -23.41
CA ASP A 121 -13.97 -8.14 -23.56
C ASP A 121 -14.67 -8.44 -22.21
N ALA A 122 -13.94 -8.39 -21.09
CA ALA A 122 -14.51 -8.53 -19.76
C ALA A 122 -15.54 -7.41 -19.46
N ARG A 123 -15.20 -6.14 -19.72
CA ARG A 123 -16.14 -5.00 -19.58
C ARG A 123 -17.37 -5.15 -20.46
N THR A 124 -17.17 -5.60 -21.71
CA THR A 124 -18.26 -5.83 -22.67
C THR A 124 -19.23 -6.91 -22.15
N THR A 125 -18.70 -8.01 -21.61
CA THR A 125 -19.50 -9.10 -21.01
C THR A 125 -20.34 -8.58 -19.83
N LEU A 126 -19.77 -7.65 -19.08
CA LEU A 126 -20.42 -6.98 -17.95
C LEU A 126 -21.35 -5.82 -18.36
N LYS A 127 -21.47 -5.53 -19.66
CA LYS A 127 -22.22 -4.38 -20.21
C LYS A 127 -21.75 -3.03 -19.65
N ILE A 128 -20.49 -2.93 -19.27
CA ILE A 128 -19.84 -1.69 -18.85
C ILE A 128 -19.33 -0.99 -20.10
N GLY A 129 -19.95 0.14 -20.45
CA GLY A 129 -19.56 0.96 -21.59
C GLY A 129 -18.49 1.99 -21.25
N GLY A 130 -17.81 2.49 -22.29
CA GLY A 130 -16.84 3.58 -22.19
C GLY A 130 -15.43 3.14 -21.81
N ASP A 131 -14.48 4.04 -22.05
CA ASP A 131 -13.08 3.86 -21.67
C ASP A 131 -12.88 4.04 -20.16
N VAL A 132 -11.76 3.54 -19.65
CA VAL A 132 -11.34 3.68 -18.25
C VAL A 132 -10.29 4.77 -18.17
N LYS A 133 -10.52 5.77 -17.32
CA LYS A 133 -9.53 6.82 -17.03
C LYS A 133 -8.71 6.42 -15.81
N VAL A 134 -7.39 6.37 -15.94
CA VAL A 134 -6.51 6.15 -14.79
C VAL A 134 -6.11 7.49 -14.19
N VAL A 135 -6.33 7.64 -12.88
CA VAL A 135 -5.95 8.80 -12.08
C VAL A 135 -4.81 8.39 -11.16
N GLY A 136 -3.65 9.03 -11.31
CA GLY A 136 -2.50 8.83 -10.43
C GLY A 136 -2.46 9.90 -9.34
N VAL A 137 -2.60 9.51 -8.08
CA VAL A 137 -2.45 10.40 -6.92
C VAL A 137 -1.13 10.10 -6.21
N TYR A 138 -0.16 10.99 -6.33
CA TYR A 138 1.09 10.92 -5.58
C TYR A 138 0.92 11.64 -4.24
N LEU A 139 0.89 10.87 -3.16
CA LEU A 139 0.77 11.38 -1.80
C LEU A 139 2.18 11.65 -1.24
N SER A 140 2.50 12.93 -1.14
CA SER A 140 3.82 13.40 -0.74
C SER A 140 3.86 13.89 0.70
N TRP A 141 4.95 13.58 1.39
CA TRP A 141 5.28 14.10 2.70
C TRP A 141 6.80 14.32 2.77
N ARG A 142 7.31 14.86 3.88
CA ARG A 142 8.76 15.11 3.99
C ARG A 142 9.52 13.84 4.38
N GLY A 143 9.69 12.92 3.43
CA GLY A 143 10.47 11.70 3.62
C GLY A 143 11.96 12.01 3.77
N GLU A 144 12.57 12.68 2.79
CA GLU A 144 13.96 13.15 2.85
C GLU A 144 14.10 14.37 3.77
N SER A 145 15.12 14.43 4.63
CA SER A 145 15.32 15.58 5.53
C SER A 145 16.75 16.09 5.65
N LEU A 146 17.77 15.34 5.23
CA LEU A 146 19.14 15.82 5.14
C LEU A 146 19.78 15.24 3.86
N PRO A 147 20.71 15.94 3.20
CA PRO A 147 21.39 15.39 2.03
C PRO A 147 22.45 14.35 2.42
N GLY A 148 22.64 13.36 1.54
CA GLY A 148 23.76 12.41 1.62
C GLY A 148 23.70 11.48 2.84
N PHE A 149 24.87 11.06 3.37
CA PHE A 149 24.94 10.08 4.45
C PHE A 149 24.35 10.58 5.79
N LEU A 150 24.16 11.88 5.96
CA LEU A 150 23.57 12.45 7.16
C LEU A 150 22.07 12.13 7.26
N ASP A 151 21.42 11.81 6.14
CA ASP A 151 20.01 11.46 6.17
C ASP A 151 19.75 10.20 6.98
N TYR A 152 20.68 9.25 7.03
CA TYR A 152 20.52 8.05 7.85
C TYR A 152 20.31 8.34 9.35
N SER A 153 20.72 9.51 9.84
CA SER A 153 20.46 9.95 11.22
C SER A 153 19.01 10.38 11.48
N THR A 154 18.23 10.63 10.43
CA THR A 154 16.85 11.13 10.51
C THR A 154 15.82 10.01 10.69
N PHE A 155 16.23 8.73 10.60
CA PHE A 155 15.37 7.55 10.61
C PHE A 155 14.25 7.59 11.66
N TRP A 156 14.59 7.89 12.93
CA TRP A 156 13.59 7.94 14.01
C TRP A 156 12.61 9.10 13.88
N GLY A 157 13.13 10.27 13.51
CA GLY A 157 12.30 11.44 13.27
C GLY A 157 11.35 11.24 12.10
N ARG A 158 11.84 10.61 11.02
CA ARG A 158 11.04 10.28 9.83
C ARG A 158 10.03 9.18 10.10
N LYS A 159 10.37 8.16 10.89
CA LYS A 159 9.40 7.16 11.36
C LYS A 159 8.26 7.79 12.14
N ALA A 160 8.58 8.64 13.12
CA ALA A 160 7.57 9.32 13.93
C ALA A 160 6.72 10.31 13.10
N ALA A 161 7.33 10.97 12.11
CA ALA A 161 6.60 11.81 11.17
C ALA A 161 5.64 10.97 10.30
N ALA A 162 6.08 9.80 9.80
CA ALA A 162 5.24 8.89 9.04
C ALA A 162 3.98 8.44 9.81
N GLU A 163 4.11 8.20 11.13
CA GLU A 163 2.96 7.92 12.00
C GLU A 163 1.99 9.10 12.05
N ARG A 164 2.49 10.31 12.35
CA ARG A 164 1.65 11.52 12.41
C ARG A 164 0.96 11.84 11.09
N VAL A 165 1.68 11.71 9.98
CA VAL A 165 1.13 11.91 8.63
C VAL A 165 0.02 10.90 8.35
N GLY A 166 0.28 9.62 8.64
CA GLY A 166 -0.65 8.53 8.46
C GLY A 166 -1.91 8.62 9.33
N ASP A 167 -1.80 9.15 10.54
CA ASP A 167 -2.93 9.38 11.46
C ASP A 167 -3.69 10.69 11.17
N GLY A 168 -3.06 11.64 10.47
CA GLY A 168 -3.58 12.97 10.17
C GLY A 168 -4.22 13.10 8.78
N ALA A 169 -3.77 14.09 8.02
CA ALA A 169 -4.35 14.48 6.73
C ALA A 169 -4.29 13.39 5.66
N ALA A 170 -3.31 12.46 5.71
CA ALA A 170 -3.29 11.32 4.80
C ALA A 170 -4.49 10.40 5.02
N ARG A 171 -4.82 10.12 6.29
CA ARG A 171 -6.05 9.42 6.66
C ARG A 171 -7.28 10.17 6.17
N GLU A 172 -7.36 11.47 6.43
CA GLU A 172 -8.49 12.30 5.98
C GLU A 172 -8.71 12.16 4.46
N PHE A 173 -7.65 12.35 3.67
CA PHE A 173 -7.72 12.28 2.21
C PHE A 173 -8.12 10.89 1.70
N ILE A 174 -7.45 9.84 2.19
CA ILE A 174 -7.69 8.45 1.79
C ILE A 174 -9.13 8.02 2.12
N PHE A 175 -9.65 8.42 3.28
CA PHE A 175 -11.05 8.13 3.62
C PHE A 175 -12.05 8.93 2.80
N ARG A 176 -11.77 10.19 2.47
CA ARG A 176 -12.64 10.95 1.56
C ARG A 176 -12.68 10.33 0.16
N LEU A 177 -11.54 9.82 -0.34
CA LEU A 177 -11.52 8.98 -1.55
C LEU A 177 -12.37 7.71 -1.39
N ASN A 178 -12.29 7.03 -0.24
CA ASN A 178 -13.10 5.85 0.05
C ASN A 178 -14.60 6.13 0.01
N GLU A 179 -15.04 7.27 0.53
CA GLU A 179 -16.45 7.66 0.52
C GLU A 179 -16.92 7.99 -0.91
N ILE A 180 -16.08 8.61 -1.74
CA ILE A 180 -16.34 8.77 -3.18
C ILE A 180 -16.45 7.39 -3.85
N TYR A 181 -15.48 6.52 -3.62
CA TYR A 181 -15.47 5.14 -4.14
C TYR A 181 -16.76 4.37 -3.77
N LYS A 182 -17.18 4.43 -2.50
CA LYS A 182 -18.41 3.78 -2.03
C LYS A 182 -19.64 4.37 -2.70
N LYS A 183 -19.77 5.71 -2.68
CA LYS A 183 -20.87 6.44 -3.32
C LYS A 183 -21.02 5.99 -4.77
N ARG A 184 -19.95 6.08 -5.56
CA ARG A 184 -19.98 5.76 -7.00
C ARG A 184 -20.30 4.29 -7.26
N ASN A 185 -19.72 3.37 -6.50
CA ASN A 185 -19.98 1.95 -6.72
C ASN A 185 -21.34 1.45 -6.18
N GLN A 186 -21.99 2.18 -5.27
CA GLN A 186 -23.33 1.87 -4.78
C GLN A 186 -24.44 2.52 -5.62
N SER A 187 -24.28 3.79 -6.00
CA SER A 187 -25.34 4.57 -6.68
C SER A 187 -25.30 4.47 -8.21
N ASP A 188 -24.12 4.27 -8.79
CA ASP A 188 -23.94 4.25 -10.24
C ASP A 188 -23.82 2.82 -10.76
N GLN A 189 -24.67 2.49 -11.74
CA GLN A 189 -24.68 1.19 -12.43
C GLN A 189 -24.05 1.27 -13.82
N GLN A 190 -23.80 2.48 -14.33
CA GLN A 190 -23.22 2.71 -15.66
C GLN A 190 -21.70 2.82 -15.59
N HIS A 191 -21.19 3.40 -14.50
CA HIS A 191 -19.75 3.57 -14.29
C HIS A 191 -19.27 2.87 -13.02
N PHE A 192 -18.01 2.44 -13.03
CA PHE A 192 -17.32 1.95 -11.85
C PHE A 192 -16.18 2.90 -11.46
N MET A 193 -15.82 2.84 -10.18
CA MET A 193 -14.62 3.50 -9.68
C MET A 193 -13.74 2.47 -8.98
N GLY A 194 -12.54 2.23 -9.49
CA GLY A 194 -11.49 1.49 -8.80
C GLY A 194 -10.68 2.40 -7.88
N LEU A 195 -10.22 1.89 -6.74
CA LEU A 195 -9.32 2.59 -5.81
C LEU A 195 -8.27 1.63 -5.25
N VAL A 196 -7.03 1.84 -5.66
CA VAL A 196 -5.86 1.05 -5.26
C VAL A 196 -4.87 1.98 -4.59
N SER A 197 -4.52 1.70 -3.33
CA SER A 197 -3.54 2.49 -2.58
C SER A 197 -2.27 1.69 -2.36
N ILE A 198 -1.12 2.26 -2.67
CA ILE A 198 0.19 1.62 -2.56
C ILE A 198 1.07 2.45 -1.64
N GLY A 199 1.73 1.82 -0.67
CA GLY A 199 2.67 2.48 0.22
C GLY A 199 3.99 1.71 0.26
N HIS A 200 5.10 2.40 0.02
CA HIS A 200 6.43 1.80 0.09
C HIS A 200 7.19 2.23 1.35
N SER A 201 7.88 1.32 2.03
CA SER A 201 8.79 1.66 3.15
C SER A 201 8.05 2.45 4.24
N PHE A 202 8.50 3.65 4.62
CA PHE A 202 7.73 4.53 5.52
C PHE A 202 6.41 5.04 4.93
N GLY A 203 6.27 5.12 3.61
CA GLY A 203 4.97 5.34 2.97
C GLY A 203 4.01 4.16 3.17
N GLY A 204 4.55 2.94 3.28
CA GLY A 204 3.78 1.78 3.73
C GLY A 204 3.27 1.93 5.16
N GLN A 205 4.05 2.59 6.03
CA GLN A 205 3.60 2.94 7.38
C GLN A 205 2.53 4.04 7.37
N VAL A 206 2.73 5.12 6.60
CA VAL A 206 1.71 6.17 6.42
C VAL A 206 0.39 5.54 5.97
N LEU A 207 0.42 4.73 4.91
CA LEU A 207 -0.77 4.08 4.37
C LEU A 207 -1.40 3.12 5.37
N TYR A 208 -0.62 2.28 6.05
CA TYR A 208 -1.15 1.36 7.04
C TYR A 208 -1.85 2.11 8.19
N LYS A 209 -1.23 3.17 8.72
CA LYS A 209 -1.85 4.04 9.74
C LYS A 209 -3.15 4.70 9.28
N SER A 210 -3.21 5.08 8.00
CA SER A 210 -4.43 5.63 7.42
C SER A 210 -5.57 4.62 7.33
N VAL A 211 -5.32 3.31 7.25
CA VAL A 211 -6.38 2.30 7.01
C VAL A 211 -6.59 1.30 8.14
N GLU A 212 -5.64 1.11 9.07
CA GLU A 212 -5.64 0.02 10.07
C GLU A 212 -6.93 -0.01 10.91
N ALA A 213 -7.35 1.15 11.42
CA ALA A 213 -8.54 1.24 12.28
C ALA A 213 -9.82 0.87 11.52
N TYR A 214 -9.93 1.24 10.24
CA TYR A 214 -11.08 0.84 9.42
C TYR A 214 -11.16 -0.67 9.27
N LEU A 215 -10.02 -1.31 9.00
CA LEU A 215 -9.93 -2.75 8.83
C LEU A 215 -10.25 -3.47 10.13
N GLU A 216 -9.76 -2.97 11.27
CA GLU A 216 -10.09 -3.52 12.59
C GLU A 216 -11.58 -3.38 12.91
N ASP A 217 -12.17 -2.21 12.68
CA ASP A 217 -13.58 -1.93 12.95
C ASP A 217 -14.51 -2.85 12.17
N ASN A 218 -14.13 -3.23 10.93
CA ASN A 218 -14.88 -4.23 10.16
C ASN A 218 -15.02 -5.53 10.98
N PHE A 219 -13.95 -6.06 11.55
CA PHE A 219 -14.01 -7.30 12.34
C PHE A 219 -14.75 -7.15 13.67
N LEU A 220 -14.58 -6.01 14.34
CA LEU A 220 -15.18 -5.77 15.64
C LEU A 220 -16.70 -5.63 15.55
N LEU A 221 -17.20 -4.97 14.50
CA LEU A 221 -18.64 -4.79 14.26
C LEU A 221 -19.37 -6.10 13.94
N HIS A 222 -18.65 -7.14 13.53
CA HIS A 222 -19.21 -8.45 13.16
C HIS A 222 -18.89 -9.56 14.16
N GLU A 223 -18.40 -9.21 15.36
CA GLU A 223 -18.15 -10.19 16.42
C GLU A 223 -19.46 -10.90 16.81
N GLY A 224 -19.48 -12.23 16.69
CA GLY A 224 -20.66 -13.07 16.94
C GLY A 224 -21.59 -13.30 15.73
N GLN A 225 -21.27 -12.77 14.54
CA GLN A 225 -22.01 -12.98 13.28
C GLN A 225 -21.58 -14.29 12.57
N PRO A 226 -22.29 -14.75 11.50
CA PRO A 226 -21.98 -16.01 10.81
C PRO A 226 -20.53 -16.14 10.34
N ALA A 227 -20.08 -17.38 10.18
CA ALA A 227 -18.67 -17.72 9.96
C ALA A 227 -18.04 -17.09 8.70
N GLN A 228 -18.83 -16.68 7.69
CA GLN A 228 -18.35 -16.09 6.43
C GLN A 228 -18.59 -14.57 6.42
N MET A 229 -17.56 -13.81 6.81
CA MET A 229 -17.66 -12.36 6.96
C MET A 229 -17.11 -11.63 5.72
N PRO A 230 -17.87 -10.68 5.11
CA PRO A 230 -17.31 -9.76 4.14
C PRO A 230 -16.51 -8.67 4.87
N VAL A 231 -15.20 -8.64 4.67
CA VAL A 231 -14.31 -7.60 5.16
C VAL A 231 -14.17 -6.56 4.05
N ALA A 232 -14.67 -5.36 4.29
CA ALA A 232 -14.51 -4.25 3.36
C ALA A 232 -13.14 -3.58 3.55
N GLY A 233 -12.48 -3.29 2.43
CA GLY A 233 -11.29 -2.46 2.40
C GLY A 233 -11.59 -0.97 2.32
N VAL A 234 -10.53 -0.18 2.34
CA VAL A 234 -10.54 1.17 1.80
C VAL A 234 -10.31 1.05 0.29
N GLY A 235 -11.33 1.34 -0.50
CA GLY A 235 -11.31 1.05 -1.94
C GLY A 235 -11.34 -0.45 -2.24
N ASP A 236 -10.60 -0.84 -3.27
CA ASP A 236 -10.43 -2.23 -3.68
C ASP A 236 -9.35 -2.94 -2.87
N VAL A 237 -8.17 -2.33 -2.75
CA VAL A 237 -7.02 -2.91 -2.07
C VAL A 237 -5.98 -1.87 -1.64
N ALA A 238 -5.43 -2.06 -0.44
CA ALA A 238 -4.20 -1.41 0.01
C ALA A 238 -3.00 -2.36 -0.16
N VAL A 239 -1.90 -1.86 -0.69
CA VAL A 239 -0.68 -2.63 -0.98
C VAL A 239 0.50 -2.01 -0.26
N LEU A 240 1.13 -2.77 0.63
CA LEU A 240 2.32 -2.36 1.36
C LEU A 240 3.53 -3.06 0.77
N ILE A 241 4.47 -2.32 0.22
CA ILE A 241 5.71 -2.85 -0.35
C ILE A 241 6.83 -2.54 0.64
N ASN A 242 7.53 -3.59 1.09
CA ASN A 242 8.63 -3.49 2.06
C ASN A 242 8.31 -2.55 3.23
N PRO A 243 7.16 -2.70 3.93
CA PRO A 243 6.74 -1.74 4.94
C PRO A 243 7.79 -1.61 6.05
N ALA A 244 8.13 -0.36 6.39
CA ALA A 244 9.16 -0.05 7.38
C ALA A 244 8.58 0.23 8.78
N PHE A 245 7.66 -0.63 9.25
CA PHE A 245 7.09 -0.57 10.59
C PHE A 245 7.03 -1.95 11.26
N GLU A 246 6.86 -1.96 12.58
CA GLU A 246 6.98 -3.14 13.42
C GLU A 246 5.86 -4.17 13.13
N ALA A 247 6.22 -5.45 13.08
CA ALA A 247 5.28 -6.57 13.02
C ALA A 247 4.25 -6.53 14.17
N ALA A 248 4.65 -5.99 15.33
CA ALA A 248 3.76 -5.76 16.47
C ALA A 248 2.54 -4.87 16.14
N GLN A 249 2.65 -3.94 15.19
CA GLN A 249 1.52 -3.07 14.82
C GLN A 249 0.44 -3.82 14.02
N PHE A 250 0.80 -4.94 13.39
CA PHE A 250 -0.13 -5.79 12.63
C PHE A 250 -0.73 -6.91 13.48
N ASP A 251 -0.19 -7.18 14.67
CA ASP A 251 -0.55 -8.36 15.45
C ASP A 251 -2.03 -8.39 15.85
N ARG A 252 -2.61 -7.22 16.19
CA ARG A 252 -4.03 -7.12 16.54
C ARG A 252 -4.93 -7.51 15.35
N LEU A 253 -4.65 -6.94 14.18
CA LEU A 253 -5.39 -7.25 12.95
C LEU A 253 -5.24 -8.72 12.56
N ARG A 254 -4.03 -9.30 12.75
CA ARG A 254 -3.78 -10.73 12.58
C ARG A 254 -4.61 -11.60 13.52
N ALA A 255 -4.68 -11.24 14.80
CA ALA A 255 -5.47 -11.98 15.77
C ALA A 255 -6.97 -11.93 15.41
N LEU A 256 -7.47 -10.79 14.95
CA LEU A 256 -8.87 -10.64 14.51
C LEU A 256 -9.19 -11.51 13.29
N GLN A 257 -8.40 -11.44 12.21
CA GLN A 257 -8.67 -12.25 11.00
C GLN A 257 -8.69 -13.76 11.30
N SER A 258 -7.85 -14.23 12.23
CA SER A 258 -7.73 -15.65 12.55
C SER A 258 -9.01 -16.27 13.12
N ARG A 259 -9.98 -15.46 13.54
CA ARG A 259 -11.25 -15.90 14.14
C ARG A 259 -12.33 -16.23 13.11
N TYR A 260 -12.17 -15.80 11.86
CA TYR A 260 -13.23 -15.85 10.84
C TYR A 260 -12.90 -16.78 9.68
N THR A 261 -13.91 -17.22 8.94
CA THR A 261 -13.75 -17.81 7.60
C THR A 261 -14.32 -16.85 6.56
N TYR A 262 -14.03 -17.08 5.28
CA TYR A 262 -14.35 -16.11 4.23
C TYR A 262 -15.06 -16.82 3.08
N SER A 263 -16.05 -16.14 2.51
CA SER A 263 -16.77 -16.65 1.34
C SER A 263 -15.92 -16.46 0.08
N PRO A 264 -16.21 -17.19 -1.01
CA PRO A 264 -15.55 -16.97 -2.30
C PRO A 264 -15.67 -15.54 -2.84
N ALA A 265 -16.67 -14.77 -2.37
CA ALA A 265 -16.85 -13.36 -2.71
C ALA A 265 -15.81 -12.44 -2.05
N GLN A 266 -15.13 -12.87 -0.99
CA GLN A 266 -14.07 -12.07 -0.37
C GLN A 266 -12.91 -11.92 -1.37
N THR A 267 -12.46 -10.68 -1.54
CA THR A 267 -11.20 -10.36 -2.20
C THR A 267 -10.18 -9.91 -1.16
N PRO A 268 -8.88 -10.05 -1.43
CA PRO A 268 -7.87 -9.40 -0.61
C PRO A 268 -8.09 -7.89 -0.57
N VAL A 269 -7.97 -7.29 0.61
CA VAL A 269 -8.12 -5.84 0.84
C VAL A 269 -6.84 -5.22 1.41
N LEU A 270 -5.93 -6.03 1.95
CA LEU A 270 -4.57 -5.62 2.31
C LEU A 270 -3.58 -6.67 1.81
N LEU A 271 -2.66 -6.24 0.95
CA LEU A 271 -1.54 -7.03 0.48
C LEU A 271 -0.25 -6.45 1.07
N VAL A 272 0.59 -7.30 1.63
CA VAL A 272 1.92 -6.94 2.09
C VAL A 272 2.93 -7.77 1.33
N PHE A 273 3.84 -7.11 0.62
CA PHE A 273 4.90 -7.73 -0.15
C PHE A 273 6.25 -7.33 0.46
N SER A 274 7.09 -8.31 0.77
CA SER A 274 8.44 -8.08 1.30
C SER A 274 9.47 -8.88 0.53
N GLY A 275 10.59 -8.26 0.15
CA GLY A 275 11.70 -8.90 -0.55
C GLY A 275 12.90 -9.16 0.36
N GLU A 276 13.61 -10.28 0.11
CA GLU A 276 14.86 -10.64 0.79
C GLU A 276 16.02 -9.66 0.50
N GLY A 277 16.03 -9.01 -0.67
CA GLY A 277 17.09 -8.07 -1.07
C GLY A 277 17.01 -6.66 -0.46
N ASP A 278 16.07 -6.42 0.46
CA ASP A 278 15.88 -5.09 1.07
C ASP A 278 16.91 -4.79 2.19
N TRP A 279 18.12 -4.43 1.75
CA TRP A 279 19.26 -4.14 2.61
C TRP A 279 19.01 -2.99 3.60
N ALA A 280 18.23 -1.97 3.21
CA ALA A 280 17.91 -0.82 4.07
C ALA A 280 17.06 -1.28 5.27
N ARG A 281 16.07 -2.16 5.04
CA ARG A 281 15.21 -2.66 6.10
C ARG A 281 15.88 -3.72 6.97
N GLN A 282 16.74 -4.58 6.40
CA GLN A 282 17.45 -5.62 7.15
C GLN A 282 18.55 -5.08 8.08
N TRP A 283 19.15 -3.93 7.76
CA TRP A 283 20.22 -3.35 8.58
C TRP A 283 19.75 -2.21 9.50
N PHE A 284 18.94 -1.26 9.03
CA PHE A 284 18.58 -0.09 9.83
C PHE A 284 17.50 -0.40 10.87
N PHE A 285 16.50 -1.21 10.52
CA PHE A 285 15.38 -1.51 11.42
C PHE A 285 15.83 -2.29 12.67
N PRO A 286 16.61 -3.39 12.57
CA PRO A 286 17.05 -4.14 13.76
C PRO A 286 18.11 -3.40 14.56
N VAL A 287 19.03 -2.65 13.93
CA VAL A 287 20.09 -1.91 14.64
C VAL A 287 19.49 -0.75 15.43
N GLY A 288 18.61 0.05 14.82
CA GLY A 288 17.89 1.08 15.54
C GLY A 288 17.07 0.49 16.70
N ARG A 289 16.33 -0.59 16.44
CA ARG A 289 15.46 -1.18 17.46
C ARG A 289 16.21 -1.85 18.60
N ARG A 290 17.37 -2.48 18.35
CA ARG A 290 18.23 -3.03 19.41
C ARG A 290 18.78 -1.94 20.32
N ILE A 291 19.11 -0.77 19.79
CA ILE A 291 19.58 0.38 20.58
C ILE A 291 18.42 0.96 21.42
N SER A 292 17.22 1.11 20.85
CA SER A 292 16.06 1.63 21.59
C SER A 292 15.44 0.63 22.56
N ALA A 293 15.58 -0.69 22.32
CA ALA A 293 15.15 -1.74 23.24
C ALA A 293 15.91 -1.71 24.57
N TRP A 294 17.14 -1.19 24.62
CA TRP A 294 17.90 -0.98 25.87
C TRP A 294 17.28 0.09 26.78
N PHE A 295 16.44 0.97 26.24
CA PHE A 295 15.81 2.07 26.98
C PHE A 295 14.29 1.89 27.17
N ARG A 296 13.75 0.69 26.87
CA ARG A 296 12.32 0.35 26.98
C ARG A 296 12.05 -0.57 28.19
N PRO A 297 10.82 -0.56 28.74
CA PRO A 297 10.40 -1.50 29.77
C PRO A 297 10.35 -2.95 29.24
N ALA A 298 10.35 -3.92 30.16
CA ALA A 298 10.35 -5.35 29.84
C ALA A 298 9.14 -5.76 28.98
N PHE A 299 9.38 -6.62 27.98
CA PHE A 299 8.32 -7.22 27.18
C PHE A 299 7.67 -8.38 27.94
N SER A 300 6.38 -8.62 27.70
CA SER A 300 5.63 -9.72 28.33
C SER A 300 6.08 -11.12 27.86
N SER A 301 6.71 -11.22 26.69
CA SER A 301 7.30 -12.46 26.17
C SER A 301 8.39 -12.17 25.12
N ASP A 302 9.21 -13.18 24.82
CA ASP A 302 10.19 -13.12 23.73
C ASP A 302 9.53 -12.95 22.35
N GLU A 303 8.33 -13.50 22.17
CA GLU A 303 7.52 -13.31 20.95
C GLU A 303 7.14 -11.83 20.77
N LYS A 304 6.63 -11.17 21.83
CA LYS A 304 6.30 -9.73 21.77
C LYS A 304 7.52 -8.85 21.55
N LYS A 305 8.67 -9.25 22.08
CA LYS A 305 9.94 -8.60 21.76
C LYS A 305 10.31 -8.78 20.29
N ALA A 306 10.19 -9.99 19.74
CA ALA A 306 10.51 -10.29 18.35
C ALA A 306 9.60 -9.52 17.36
N GLU A 307 8.30 -9.46 17.62
CA GLU A 307 7.34 -8.66 16.87
C GLU A 307 7.68 -7.16 16.87
N TRP A 308 8.22 -6.65 17.98
CA TRP A 308 8.55 -5.24 18.12
C TRP A 308 9.87 -4.85 17.44
N ILE A 309 10.87 -5.75 17.43
CA ILE A 309 12.19 -5.45 16.83
C ILE A 309 12.26 -5.77 15.34
N THR A 310 11.30 -6.52 14.80
CA THR A 310 11.28 -6.96 13.39
C THR A 310 10.19 -6.23 12.61
N ALA A 311 10.48 -5.88 11.36
CA ALA A 311 9.51 -5.24 10.48
C ALA A 311 8.42 -6.24 10.03
N LEU A 312 7.22 -5.73 9.74
CA LEU A 312 6.17 -6.53 9.10
C LEU A 312 6.68 -7.13 7.79
N GLY A 313 6.33 -8.39 7.53
CA GLY A 313 6.83 -9.19 6.40
C GLY A 313 8.18 -9.85 6.63
N GLU A 314 9.06 -9.30 7.49
CA GLU A 314 10.29 -10.02 7.90
C GLU A 314 10.06 -10.97 9.05
N TYR A 315 9.12 -10.66 9.93
CA TYR A 315 8.79 -11.55 11.03
C TYR A 315 8.08 -12.81 10.51
N GLU A 316 8.85 -13.90 10.36
CA GLU A 316 8.40 -15.17 9.76
C GLU A 316 7.05 -15.66 10.28
N PRO A 317 6.74 -15.60 11.59
CA PRO A 317 5.47 -16.10 12.09
C PRO A 317 4.23 -15.38 11.56
N GLN A 318 4.38 -14.17 10.99
CA GLN A 318 3.31 -13.42 10.34
C GLN A 318 3.29 -13.57 8.81
N ARG A 319 4.28 -14.23 8.20
CA ARG A 319 4.28 -14.52 6.77
C ARG A 319 3.20 -15.57 6.48
N THR A 320 2.35 -15.28 5.50
CA THR A 320 1.24 -16.15 5.11
C THR A 320 1.40 -16.72 3.71
N HIS A 321 2.19 -16.07 2.85
CA HIS A 321 2.37 -16.47 1.45
C HIS A 321 3.84 -16.36 1.02
N SER A 322 4.20 -17.11 -0.02
CA SER A 322 5.41 -16.89 -0.81
C SER A 322 5.06 -16.25 -2.14
N LEU A 323 5.89 -15.33 -2.61
CA LEU A 323 5.83 -14.76 -3.95
C LEU A 323 7.11 -15.14 -4.69
N LYS A 324 6.99 -15.86 -5.80
CA LYS A 324 8.15 -16.38 -6.53
C LYS A 324 8.06 -16.04 -8.01
N LEU A 325 9.16 -15.52 -8.56
CA LEU A 325 9.33 -15.40 -10.00
C LEU A 325 9.45 -16.80 -10.61
N GLN A 326 8.72 -17.01 -11.69
CA GLN A 326 8.66 -18.20 -12.55
C GLN A 326 8.75 -17.75 -14.02
N PRO A 327 9.95 -17.34 -14.49
CA PRO A 327 10.12 -16.81 -15.84
C PRO A 327 9.69 -17.79 -16.92
N ASN A 328 9.16 -17.27 -18.03
CA ASN A 328 8.76 -18.04 -19.21
C ASN A 328 7.58 -18.99 -18.96
N THR A 329 6.77 -18.71 -17.94
CA THR A 329 5.53 -19.45 -17.69
C THR A 329 4.37 -18.65 -18.26
N ALA A 330 3.47 -19.31 -18.99
CA ALA A 330 2.28 -18.63 -19.51
C ALA A 330 1.49 -18.00 -18.36
N SER A 331 1.27 -16.68 -18.43
CA SER A 331 0.39 -15.98 -17.50
C SER A 331 -1.01 -16.59 -17.55
N TYR A 332 -1.68 -16.60 -16.40
CA TYR A 332 -3.07 -16.98 -16.36
C TYR A 332 -3.93 -16.00 -17.18
N GLU A 333 -4.53 -16.50 -18.26
CA GLU A 333 -5.47 -15.76 -19.09
C GLU A 333 -6.88 -16.26 -18.84
N PHE A 334 -7.77 -15.36 -18.43
CA PHE A 334 -9.19 -15.67 -18.33
C PHE A 334 -9.81 -15.79 -19.72
N SER A 335 -10.71 -16.78 -19.88
CA SER A 335 -11.43 -16.99 -21.15
C SER A 335 -12.60 -16.01 -21.33
N LYS A 336 -13.37 -16.18 -22.42
CA LYS A 336 -14.64 -15.46 -22.66
C LYS A 336 -15.67 -15.61 -21.53
N ASP A 337 -15.61 -16.69 -20.75
CA ASP A 337 -16.43 -16.91 -19.54
C ASP A 337 -15.81 -16.27 -18.28
N TYR A 338 -15.21 -15.07 -18.43
CA TYR A 338 -14.41 -14.39 -17.40
C TYR A 338 -15.08 -14.41 -16.01
N CYS A 339 -16.33 -13.96 -15.89
CA CYS A 339 -16.98 -13.85 -14.59
C CYS A 339 -17.25 -15.19 -13.92
N ARG A 340 -17.60 -16.23 -14.69
CA ARG A 340 -17.82 -17.57 -14.12
C ARG A 340 -16.53 -18.09 -13.48
N GLN A 341 -15.38 -17.82 -14.10
CA GLN A 341 -14.07 -18.19 -13.58
C GLN A 341 -13.69 -17.31 -12.38
N ALA A 342 -13.84 -15.98 -12.51
CA ALA A 342 -13.40 -15.02 -11.50
C ALA A 342 -14.14 -15.15 -10.15
N LEU A 343 -15.45 -15.44 -10.16
CA LEU A 343 -16.25 -15.53 -8.94
C LEU A 343 -15.76 -16.61 -7.96
N GLY A 344 -15.32 -17.76 -8.46
CA GLY A 344 -14.79 -18.85 -7.64
C GLY A 344 -13.27 -18.77 -7.40
N PHE A 345 -12.59 -17.81 -8.01
CA PHE A 345 -11.14 -17.75 -8.03
C PHE A 345 -10.58 -17.17 -6.73
N ASP A 346 -9.75 -17.95 -6.01
CA ASP A 346 -9.09 -17.49 -4.80
C ASP A 346 -7.82 -16.70 -5.14
N LEU A 347 -7.91 -15.37 -5.09
CA LEU A 347 -6.79 -14.48 -5.35
C LEU A 347 -5.67 -14.60 -4.30
N THR A 348 -5.94 -15.16 -3.12
CA THR A 348 -4.89 -15.40 -2.11
C THR A 348 -4.03 -16.61 -2.44
N ASN A 349 -4.59 -17.59 -3.15
CA ASN A 349 -3.88 -18.80 -3.52
C ASN A 349 -4.27 -19.22 -4.96
N PRO A 350 -3.88 -18.41 -5.96
CA PRO A 350 -4.32 -18.60 -7.35
C PRO A 350 -3.88 -19.94 -7.95
N GLY A 351 -2.77 -20.52 -7.47
CA GLY A 351 -2.21 -21.77 -8.01
C GLY A 351 -1.66 -21.65 -9.44
N VAL A 352 -1.64 -20.44 -9.98
CA VAL A 352 -1.22 -20.08 -11.35
C VAL A 352 -0.37 -18.81 -11.31
N PRO A 353 0.54 -18.61 -12.27
CA PRO A 353 1.35 -17.40 -12.35
C PRO A 353 0.58 -16.22 -12.97
N PHE A 354 0.89 -15.02 -12.50
CA PHE A 354 0.51 -13.73 -13.08
C PHE A 354 1.79 -12.98 -13.47
N ALA A 355 1.91 -12.59 -14.74
CA ALA A 355 3.10 -11.94 -15.28
C ALA A 355 4.42 -12.58 -14.80
N ASP A 356 4.58 -13.89 -15.06
CA ASP A 356 5.75 -14.66 -14.64
C ASP A 356 5.95 -14.80 -13.12
N ALA A 357 4.99 -14.47 -12.26
CA ALA A 357 5.13 -14.60 -10.80
C ALA A 357 3.96 -15.35 -10.15
N THR A 358 4.26 -16.22 -9.19
CA THR A 358 3.27 -17.02 -8.48
C THR A 358 3.19 -16.60 -7.02
N LEU A 359 1.98 -16.22 -6.60
CA LEU A 359 1.61 -16.09 -5.20
C LEU A 359 1.04 -17.42 -4.70
N ALA A 360 1.56 -17.95 -3.59
CA ALA A 360 1.12 -19.21 -3.02
C ALA A 360 1.02 -19.13 -1.50
N ALA A 361 -0.07 -19.67 -0.93
CA ALA A 361 -0.25 -19.72 0.51
C ALA A 361 0.72 -20.73 1.15
N LEU A 362 1.33 -20.34 2.28
CA LEU A 362 2.15 -21.24 3.08
C LEU A 362 1.24 -22.22 3.86
N PRO A 363 1.62 -23.51 3.97
CA PRO A 363 0.78 -24.51 4.63
C PRO A 363 0.37 -24.11 6.05
N GLY A 364 -0.94 -24.05 6.31
CA GLY A 364 -1.51 -23.71 7.61
C GLY A 364 -1.32 -22.26 8.08
N ARG A 365 -0.78 -21.37 7.22
CA ARG A 365 -0.52 -19.96 7.58
C ARG A 365 -1.57 -18.98 7.04
N SER A 366 -2.46 -19.41 6.14
CA SER A 366 -3.52 -18.58 5.57
C SER A 366 -4.84 -19.35 5.51
N LYS A 367 -5.96 -18.63 5.59
CA LYS A 367 -7.30 -19.18 5.33
C LYS A 367 -7.68 -18.90 3.87
N GLN A 368 -8.47 -19.78 3.29
CA GLN A 368 -9.00 -19.59 1.93
C GLN A 368 -9.78 -18.27 1.85
N PHE A 369 -9.58 -17.52 0.76
CA PHE A 369 -10.19 -16.21 0.53
C PHE A 369 -9.88 -15.16 1.63
N SER A 370 -8.75 -15.30 2.34
CA SER A 370 -8.36 -14.34 3.37
C SER A 370 -8.34 -12.90 2.84
N PRO A 371 -8.85 -11.91 3.61
CA PRO A 371 -8.76 -10.50 3.22
C PRO A 371 -7.32 -10.00 3.24
N PHE A 372 -6.41 -10.68 3.95
CA PHE A 372 -5.04 -10.22 4.15
C PHE A 372 -4.00 -11.23 3.67
N VAL A 373 -3.02 -10.72 2.93
CA VAL A 373 -1.88 -11.46 2.40
C VAL A 373 -0.60 -10.81 2.93
N VAL A 374 0.28 -11.60 3.54
CA VAL A 374 1.65 -11.20 3.91
C VAL A 374 2.60 -12.12 3.18
N ALA A 375 3.04 -11.66 2.01
CA ALA A 375 3.85 -12.41 1.07
C ALA A 375 5.32 -12.03 1.18
N TYR A 376 6.19 -13.05 1.18
CA TYR A 376 7.64 -12.89 1.16
C TYR A 376 8.22 -13.40 -0.17
N SER A 377 9.16 -12.65 -0.74
CA SER A 377 9.83 -12.96 -2.01
C SER A 377 11.32 -13.20 -1.79
N GLU A 378 11.77 -14.42 -2.09
CA GLU A 378 13.16 -14.89 -1.98
C GLU A 378 13.97 -14.63 -3.27
N ASN A 379 13.31 -14.55 -4.44
CA ASN A 379 13.96 -14.58 -5.76
C ASN A 379 13.96 -13.23 -6.49
N GLU A 380 14.41 -12.16 -5.83
CA GLU A 380 14.66 -10.83 -6.44
C GLU A 380 13.50 -10.13 -7.16
N LEU A 381 12.29 -10.70 -7.22
CA LEU A 381 11.13 -10.07 -7.88
C LEU A 381 10.95 -8.61 -7.43
N ILE A 382 11.11 -8.39 -6.11
CA ILE A 382 11.15 -7.05 -5.53
C ILE A 382 12.62 -6.64 -5.45
N GLU A 383 13.09 -5.98 -6.51
CA GLU A 383 14.49 -5.58 -6.67
C GLU A 383 14.88 -4.50 -5.64
N ALA A 384 15.66 -4.88 -4.63
CA ALA A 384 16.20 -3.98 -3.62
C ALA A 384 15.13 -3.07 -2.96
N HIS A 385 15.56 -2.04 -2.22
CA HIS A 385 14.62 -1.11 -1.57
C HIS A 385 13.94 -0.17 -2.58
N ASN A 386 14.61 0.21 -3.67
CA ASN A 386 14.15 1.27 -4.57
C ASN A 386 13.56 0.76 -5.91
N GLY A 387 13.56 -0.55 -6.17
CA GLY A 387 13.04 -1.14 -7.41
C GLY A 387 11.55 -1.53 -7.36
N ILE A 388 10.77 -0.87 -6.51
CA ILE A 388 9.37 -1.22 -6.21
C ILE A 388 8.40 -1.15 -7.39
N PHE A 389 8.77 -0.45 -8.46
CA PHE A 389 7.99 -0.36 -9.70
C PHE A 389 8.82 -0.82 -10.92
N LYS A 390 9.92 -1.55 -10.71
CA LYS A 390 10.79 -2.02 -11.79
C LYS A 390 10.47 -3.45 -12.20
N GLY A 391 10.82 -3.76 -13.45
CA GLY A 391 10.83 -5.12 -13.99
C GLY A 391 9.53 -5.89 -13.81
N ASP A 392 9.65 -7.03 -13.15
CA ASP A 392 8.64 -8.09 -13.11
C ASP A 392 7.59 -7.84 -12.03
N PHE A 393 7.96 -7.21 -10.91
CA PHE A 393 7.01 -6.92 -9.85
C PHE A 393 5.94 -5.91 -10.27
N ARG A 394 6.29 -4.89 -11.06
CA ARG A 394 5.29 -3.96 -11.62
C ARG A 394 4.29 -4.69 -12.51
N ARG A 395 4.77 -5.60 -13.37
CA ARG A 395 3.90 -6.39 -14.26
C ARG A 395 2.97 -7.28 -13.44
N PHE A 396 3.51 -8.00 -12.45
CA PHE A 396 2.73 -8.80 -11.52
C PHE A 396 1.67 -7.98 -10.79
N LEU A 397 2.03 -6.83 -10.22
CA LEU A 397 1.11 -6.02 -9.44
C LEU A 397 -0.02 -5.46 -10.30
N ILE A 398 0.29 -4.97 -11.50
CA ILE A 398 -0.70 -4.47 -12.44
C ILE A 398 -1.69 -5.58 -12.82
N ASP A 399 -1.19 -6.76 -13.21
CA ASP A 399 -2.05 -7.90 -13.58
C ASP A 399 -2.91 -8.33 -12.39
N TYR A 400 -2.31 -8.50 -11.22
CA TYR A 400 -3.02 -8.93 -10.02
C TYR A 400 -4.15 -7.95 -9.65
N VAL A 401 -3.87 -6.64 -9.68
CA VAL A 401 -4.84 -5.59 -9.37
C VAL A 401 -5.98 -5.56 -10.39
N ALA A 402 -5.66 -5.63 -11.67
CA ALA A 402 -6.69 -5.62 -12.72
C ALA A 402 -7.61 -6.87 -12.65
N LEU A 403 -7.06 -8.01 -12.25
CA LEU A 403 -7.86 -9.22 -11.99
C LEU A 403 -8.72 -9.12 -10.74
N LEU A 404 -8.19 -8.53 -9.66
CA LEU A 404 -8.95 -8.26 -8.44
C LEU A 404 -10.15 -7.35 -8.74
N GLU A 405 -9.91 -6.27 -9.49
CA GLU A 405 -10.97 -5.34 -9.92
C GLU A 405 -12.02 -6.05 -10.78
N GLY A 406 -11.60 -6.81 -11.79
CA GLY A 406 -12.53 -7.54 -12.63
C GLY A 406 -13.38 -8.56 -11.85
N LYS A 407 -12.80 -9.27 -10.87
CA LYS A 407 -13.56 -10.14 -9.96
C LYS A 407 -14.63 -9.34 -9.19
N ARG A 408 -14.29 -8.15 -8.68
CA ARG A 408 -15.24 -7.28 -7.95
C ARG A 408 -16.35 -6.76 -8.85
N LEU A 409 -16.05 -6.41 -10.09
CA LEU A 409 -17.06 -6.03 -11.08
C LEU A 409 -18.02 -7.20 -11.39
N CYS A 410 -17.51 -8.44 -11.49
CA CYS A 410 -18.35 -9.63 -11.64
C CYS A 410 -19.24 -9.89 -10.41
N LEU A 411 -18.71 -9.71 -9.19
CA LEU A 411 -19.50 -9.81 -7.95
C LEU A 411 -20.61 -8.76 -7.89
N LYS A 412 -20.31 -7.52 -8.30
CA LYS A 412 -21.30 -6.45 -8.45
C LYS A 412 -22.38 -6.86 -9.46
N ALA A 413 -21.99 -7.31 -10.65
CA ALA A 413 -22.93 -7.73 -11.69
C ALA A 413 -23.81 -8.91 -11.28
N GLN A 414 -23.28 -9.89 -10.54
CA GLN A 414 -24.06 -11.01 -9.99
C GLN A 414 -25.16 -10.51 -9.04
N SER A 415 -24.87 -9.48 -8.24
CA SER A 415 -25.81 -8.91 -7.27
C SER A 415 -26.94 -8.12 -7.93
N PHE A 416 -26.67 -7.42 -9.05
CA PHE A 416 -27.64 -6.57 -9.75
C PHE A 416 -28.32 -7.24 -10.95
N SER A 417 -27.72 -8.27 -11.56
CA SER A 417 -28.24 -8.94 -12.75
C SER A 417 -27.77 -10.40 -12.82
N PRO A 418 -28.41 -11.31 -12.06
CA PRO A 418 -28.00 -12.73 -11.98
C PRO A 418 -27.98 -13.46 -13.34
N SER A 419 -28.74 -12.98 -14.31
CA SER A 419 -28.79 -13.51 -15.68
C SER A 419 -27.52 -13.23 -16.51
N ILE A 420 -26.71 -12.22 -16.13
CA ILE A 420 -25.48 -11.85 -16.85
C ILE A 420 -24.33 -12.82 -16.52
N VAL A 421 -24.30 -13.40 -15.31
CA VAL A 421 -23.16 -14.18 -14.83
C VAL A 421 -23.40 -15.70 -14.87
N GLY A 422 -24.63 -16.12 -15.20
CA GLY A 422 -25.05 -17.52 -15.11
C GLY A 422 -25.21 -17.94 -13.65
N GLY A 423 -26.43 -18.27 -13.23
CA GLY A 423 -26.78 -18.44 -11.83
C GLY A 423 -25.94 -19.49 -11.10
N TYR A 424 -25.00 -19.05 -10.27
CA TYR A 424 -24.69 -19.72 -9.02
C TYR A 424 -25.62 -19.13 -7.96
N GLY A 425 -26.76 -19.78 -7.75
CA GLY A 425 -27.53 -19.57 -6.53
C GLY A 425 -26.76 -20.18 -5.35
N PRO A 426 -26.86 -19.62 -4.12
CA PRO A 426 -26.29 -20.26 -2.96
C PRO A 426 -27.04 -21.58 -2.73
N THR A 427 -26.34 -22.71 -2.87
CA THR A 427 -26.76 -23.93 -2.17
C THR A 427 -26.45 -23.71 -0.70
N TYR A 428 -27.50 -23.42 0.06
CA TYR A 428 -27.50 -23.21 1.51
C TYR A 428 -26.87 -24.38 2.29
#